data_AF-A0AAV4CVB3-F1
#
_entry.id   AF-A0AAV4CVB3-F1
#
_cell.length_a   1.000
_cell.length_b   1.000
_cell.length_c   1.000
_cell.angle_alpha   90.00
_cell.angle_beta   90.00
_cell.angle_gamma   90.00
#
_symmetry.space_group_name_H-M   'P 1'
#
loop_
_entity.id
_entity.type
_entity.pdbx_description
1 polymer ?
#
loop_
_entity_poly.entity_id
_entity_poly.type
_entity_poly.pdbx_seq_one_letter_code
_entity_poly.pdbx_strand_id
1 'polypeptide(L)'
;MLNQGSNKSQEQVVMWFTNKSFADQITGVKNLQNSLPFVKAVVRQHAKVPCIILYDDQQMQDILRFCCPPVTCRSTVLSFDKTFNLGQANVTLAVYKNLSVYRRTKNKHPVFCGHMFLHGESNVTFLRFFIT
;
A
#
# COMPACT_ATOMS: atom_id res chain seq x y z
N MET A 1 2.90 17.37 -42.68
CA MET A 1 1.74 17.67 -41.82
C MET A 1 1.99 17.02 -40.46
N LEU A 2 2.43 17.79 -39.48
CA LEU A 2 2.78 17.29 -38.14
C LEU A 2 1.55 17.33 -37.23
N ASN A 3 1.24 16.19 -36.63
CA ASN A 3 0.08 15.92 -35.79
C ASN A 3 0.26 16.54 -34.40
N GLN A 4 -0.28 17.73 -34.15
CA GLN A 4 -0.22 18.45 -32.85
C GLN A 4 -1.47 18.19 -31.97
N GLY A 5 -1.93 16.94 -31.88
CA GLY A 5 -3.21 16.61 -31.24
C GLY A 5 -3.18 16.11 -29.79
N SER A 6 -2.03 15.72 -29.23
CA SER A 6 -2.03 14.79 -28.06
C SER A 6 -1.58 15.34 -26.70
N ASN A 7 -1.06 16.58 -26.59
CA ASN A 7 -0.45 17.07 -25.33
C ASN A 7 -1.36 17.90 -24.42
N LYS A 8 -2.46 18.48 -24.92
CA LYS A 8 -3.26 19.44 -24.14
C LYS A 8 -4.05 18.83 -22.99
N SER A 9 -4.46 17.57 -23.10
CA SER A 9 -5.23 16.89 -22.06
C SER A 9 -4.38 16.47 -20.86
N GLN A 10 -3.15 16.02 -21.08
CA GLN A 10 -2.21 15.66 -20.00
C GLN A 10 -1.70 16.89 -19.26
N GLU A 11 -1.39 17.98 -19.98
CA GLU A 11 -1.01 19.27 -19.38
C GLU A 11 -2.14 19.87 -18.52
N GLN A 12 -3.40 19.76 -18.96
CA GLN A 12 -4.55 20.23 -18.19
C GLN A 12 -4.80 19.43 -16.91
N VAL A 13 -4.60 18.10 -16.95
CA VAL A 13 -4.71 17.26 -15.75
C VAL A 13 -3.61 17.60 -14.75
N VAL A 14 -2.36 17.76 -15.21
CA VAL A 14 -1.22 18.17 -14.37
C VAL A 14 -1.44 19.56 -13.76
N MET A 15 -1.96 20.52 -14.54
CA MET A 15 -2.34 21.86 -14.07
C MET A 15 -3.48 21.86 -13.05
N TRP A 16 -4.43 20.92 -13.15
CA TRP A 16 -5.51 20.76 -12.17
C TRP A 16 -5.03 20.29 -10.79
N PHE A 17 -3.92 19.55 -10.74
CA PHE A 17 -3.31 19.13 -9.48
C PHE A 17 -2.42 20.21 -8.87
N THR A 18 -1.76 21.05 -9.68
CA THR A 18 -0.84 22.09 -9.19
C THR A 18 -1.53 23.34 -8.63
N ASN A 19 -2.80 23.60 -8.96
CA ASN A 19 -3.53 24.80 -8.51
C ASN A 19 -4.41 24.62 -7.26
N LYS A 20 -4.32 23.48 -6.56
CA LYS A 20 -5.09 23.27 -5.33
C LYS A 20 -4.39 23.88 -4.13
N SER A 21 -5.12 24.67 -3.34
CA SER A 21 -4.59 25.22 -2.08
C SER A 21 -4.16 24.08 -1.16
N PHE A 22 -3.25 24.36 -0.23
CA PHE A 22 -2.85 23.36 0.77
C PHE A 22 -4.06 22.79 1.53
N ALA A 23 -5.08 23.62 1.81
CA ALA A 23 -6.32 23.19 2.45
C ALA A 23 -7.10 22.18 1.59
N ASP A 24 -7.15 22.39 0.27
CA ASP A 24 -7.81 21.47 -0.67
C ASP A 24 -7.07 20.14 -0.78
N GLN A 25 -5.74 20.17 -0.72
CA GLN A 25 -4.91 18.96 -0.72
C GLN A 25 -5.12 18.14 0.55
N ILE A 26 -5.13 18.77 1.73
CA ILE A 26 -5.41 18.11 3.00
C ILE A 26 -6.84 17.54 3.02
N THR A 27 -7.80 18.30 2.49
CA THR A 27 -9.18 17.82 2.36
C THR A 27 -9.27 16.63 1.40
N GLY A 28 -8.53 16.66 0.28
CA GLY A 28 -8.44 15.52 -0.64
C GLY A 28 -7.90 14.25 0.01
N VAL A 29 -6.86 14.36 0.84
CA VAL A 29 -6.30 13.22 1.58
C VAL A 29 -7.29 12.67 2.60
N LYS A 30 -7.98 13.54 3.36
CA LYS A 30 -9.03 13.13 4.31
C LYS A 30 -10.19 12.44 3.60
N ASN A 31 -10.60 12.97 2.45
CA ASN A 31 -11.65 12.38 1.64
C ASN A 31 -11.24 11.00 1.10
N LEU A 32 -9.99 10.82 0.66
CA LEU A 32 -9.47 9.51 0.28
C LEU A 32 -9.52 8.51 1.44
N GLN A 33 -9.09 8.90 2.63
CA GLN A 33 -9.15 8.03 3.81
C GLN A 33 -10.59 7.65 4.19
N ASN A 34 -11.54 8.58 4.04
CA ASN A 34 -12.94 8.34 4.39
C ASN A 34 -13.72 7.60 3.30
N SER A 35 -13.32 7.74 2.03
CA SER A 35 -14.02 7.13 0.89
C SER A 35 -13.54 5.73 0.55
N LEU A 36 -12.29 5.40 0.90
CA LEU A 36 -11.67 4.14 0.55
C LEU A 36 -11.41 3.32 1.83
N PRO A 37 -12.18 2.25 2.09
CA PRO A 37 -12.11 1.51 3.36
C PRO A 37 -10.77 0.79 3.59
N PHE A 38 -9.98 0.62 2.53
CA PHE A 38 -8.65 0.02 2.59
C PHE A 38 -7.54 1.04 2.91
N VAL A 39 -7.82 2.34 2.92
CA VAL A 39 -6.86 3.38 3.32
C VAL A 39 -6.97 3.59 4.82
N LYS A 40 -6.05 3.01 5.58
CA LYS A 40 -6.18 2.93 7.05
C LYS A 40 -5.49 4.07 7.76
N ALA A 41 -4.32 4.48 7.28
CA ALA A 41 -3.61 5.62 7.83
C ALA A 41 -2.83 6.38 6.76
N VAL A 42 -2.83 7.71 6.88
CA VAL A 42 -1.94 8.60 6.14
C VAL A 42 -1.03 9.29 7.14
N VAL A 43 0.26 9.01 7.05
CA VAL A 43 1.27 9.46 7.98
C VAL A 43 2.11 10.54 7.32
N ARG A 44 2.03 11.76 7.85
CA ARG A 44 2.83 12.90 7.39
C ARG A 44 4.05 13.10 8.29
N GLN A 45 5.20 13.40 7.69
CA GLN A 45 6.38 13.89 8.39
C GLN A 45 6.80 15.24 7.81
N HIS A 46 7.43 16.06 8.64
CA HIS A 46 7.95 17.35 8.20
C HIS A 46 8.95 17.15 7.05
N ALA A 47 8.78 17.91 5.96
CA ALA A 47 9.63 17.88 4.77
C ALA A 47 9.81 16.51 4.09
N LYS A 48 8.89 15.55 4.30
CA LYS A 48 8.90 14.24 3.64
C LYS A 48 7.61 13.93 2.91
N VAL A 49 7.70 13.05 1.91
CA VAL A 49 6.55 12.52 1.20
C VAL A 49 5.64 11.76 2.19
N PRO A 50 4.31 11.99 2.16
CA PRO A 50 3.38 11.24 3.00
C PRO A 50 3.51 9.73 2.79
N CYS A 51 3.45 8.98 3.87
CA CYS A 51 3.38 7.53 3.82
C CYS A 51 1.93 7.09 4.03
N ILE A 52 1.52 6.01 3.37
CA ILE A 52 0.14 5.52 3.42
C ILE A 52 0.17 4.02 3.77
N ILE A 53 -0.62 3.64 4.76
CA ILE A 53 -0.82 2.25 5.16
C ILE A 53 -2.15 1.79 4.55
N LEU A 54 -2.09 0.73 3.75
CA LEU A 54 -3.25 0.15 3.07
C LEU A 54 -3.46 -1.28 3.50
N TYR A 55 -4.68 -1.61 3.93
CA TYR A 55 -5.14 -2.98 4.08
C TYR A 55 -6.65 -3.03 4.15
N ASP A 56 -7.23 -4.13 3.69
CA ASP A 56 -8.60 -4.48 4.05
C ASP A 56 -8.65 -5.28 5.36
N ASP A 57 -9.81 -5.34 5.99
CA ASP A 57 -9.97 -6.02 7.28
C ASP A 57 -9.76 -7.54 7.15
N GLN A 58 -10.05 -8.11 5.98
CA GLN A 58 -9.86 -9.53 5.69
C GLN A 58 -8.36 -9.89 5.66
N GLN A 59 -7.52 -9.04 5.08
CA GLN A 59 -6.07 -9.18 5.05
C GLN A 59 -5.51 -9.15 6.46
N MET A 60 -6.02 -8.28 7.33
CA MET A 60 -5.60 -8.22 8.73
C MET A 60 -6.02 -9.49 9.48
N GLN A 61 -7.26 -9.94 9.30
CA GLN A 61 -7.75 -11.19 9.89
C GLN A 61 -6.96 -12.41 9.41
N ASP A 62 -6.61 -12.48 8.12
CA ASP A 62 -5.82 -13.56 7.56
C ASP A 62 -4.39 -13.55 8.10
N ILE A 63 -3.76 -12.38 8.25
CA ILE A 63 -2.45 -12.27 8.91
C ILE A 63 -2.53 -12.77 10.35
N LEU A 64 -3.52 -12.33 11.13
CA LEU A 64 -3.68 -12.81 12.51
C LEU A 64 -3.90 -14.32 12.55
N ARG A 65 -4.75 -14.84 11.67
CA ARG A 65 -5.10 -16.26 11.58
C ARG A 65 -3.92 -17.14 11.17
N PHE A 66 -3.11 -16.72 10.21
CA PHE A 66 -2.05 -17.57 9.65
C PHE A 66 -0.67 -17.29 10.25
N CYS A 67 -0.38 -16.04 10.63
CA CYS A 67 0.94 -15.63 11.11
C CYS A 67 1.01 -15.50 12.64
N CYS A 68 -0.13 -15.27 13.31
CA CYS A 68 -0.21 -15.13 14.77
C CYS A 68 -1.20 -16.12 15.42
N PRO A 69 -1.30 -17.40 15.00
CA PRO A 69 -2.23 -18.31 15.63
C PRO A 69 -1.75 -18.74 17.02
N PRO A 70 -2.64 -19.33 17.85
CA PRO A 70 -2.23 -20.01 19.07
C PRO A 70 -1.16 -21.07 18.80
N VAL A 71 -0.32 -21.37 19.81
CA VAL A 71 0.84 -22.28 19.70
C VAL A 71 0.46 -23.69 19.21
N THR A 72 -0.78 -24.10 19.41
CA THR A 72 -1.32 -25.41 19.00
C THR A 72 -1.64 -25.52 17.51
N CYS A 73 -1.59 -24.42 16.76
CA CYS A 73 -2.01 -24.36 15.37
C CYS A 73 -0.82 -24.15 14.42
N ARG A 74 -1.00 -24.58 13.17
CA ARG A 74 0.01 -24.39 12.13
C ARG A 74 0.11 -22.91 11.76
N SER A 75 1.32 -22.36 11.71
CA SER A 75 1.58 -20.97 11.36
C SER A 75 2.42 -20.83 10.09
N THR A 76 2.39 -19.63 9.49
CA THR A 76 3.32 -19.20 8.44
C THR A 76 4.11 -18.00 8.93
N VAL A 77 5.28 -17.79 8.33
CA VAL A 77 6.05 -16.57 8.50
C VAL A 77 5.31 -15.42 7.81
N LEU A 78 5.17 -14.29 8.51
CA LEU A 78 4.89 -12.99 7.91
C LEU A 78 6.21 -12.40 7.43
N SER A 79 6.33 -12.13 6.14
CA SER A 79 7.54 -11.55 5.55
C SER A 79 7.22 -10.24 4.85
N PHE A 80 8.25 -9.47 4.55
CA PHE A 80 8.14 -8.24 3.78
C PHE A 80 8.92 -8.42 2.49
N ASP A 81 8.23 -8.26 1.37
CA ASP A 81 8.91 -8.31 0.08
C ASP A 81 9.70 -7.01 -0.15
N LYS A 82 10.66 -7.08 -1.08
CA LYS A 82 11.47 -5.93 -1.45
C LYS A 82 10.58 -4.77 -1.86
N THR A 83 11.00 -3.58 -1.49
CA THR A 83 10.35 -2.34 -1.88
C THR A 83 10.33 -2.21 -3.41
N PHE A 84 9.14 -2.14 -3.99
CA PHE A 84 8.90 -1.94 -5.41
C PHE A 84 8.80 -0.45 -5.72
N ASN A 85 9.53 0.03 -6.73
CA ASN A 85 9.40 1.42 -7.19
C ASN A 85 8.31 1.50 -8.27
N LEU A 86 7.25 2.26 -8.02
CA LEU A 86 6.13 2.52 -8.93
C LEU A 86 6.18 3.95 -9.52
N GLY A 87 7.39 4.46 -9.76
CA GLY A 87 7.63 5.80 -10.29
C GLY A 87 7.73 6.85 -9.20
N GLN A 88 6.60 7.44 -8.82
CA GLN A 88 6.54 8.52 -7.82
C GLN A 88 6.41 8.02 -6.38
N ALA A 89 6.15 6.72 -6.20
CA ALA A 89 6.00 6.09 -4.90
C ALA A 89 6.69 4.74 -4.89
N ASN A 90 7.23 4.39 -3.73
CA ASN A 90 7.71 3.08 -3.40
C ASN A 90 6.63 2.32 -2.63
N VAL A 91 6.52 1.01 -2.88
CA VAL A 91 5.56 0.13 -2.22
C VAL A 91 6.30 -1.00 -1.55
N THR A 92 6.06 -1.18 -0.27
CA THR A 92 6.52 -2.33 0.49
C THR A 92 5.32 -3.19 0.86
N LEU A 93 5.42 -4.49 0.61
CA LEU A 93 4.31 -5.44 0.77
C LEU A 93 4.59 -6.42 1.89
N ALA A 94 3.63 -6.60 2.79
CA ALA A 94 3.56 -7.78 3.62
C ALA A 94 3.16 -8.98 2.77
N VAL A 95 3.78 -10.13 2.99
CA VAL A 95 3.46 -11.38 2.31
C VAL A 95 3.40 -12.52 3.31
N TYR A 96 2.44 -13.42 3.11
CA TYR A 96 2.25 -14.60 3.95
C TYR A 96 1.78 -15.78 3.08
N LYS A 97 1.94 -17.03 3.57
CA LYS A 97 1.36 -18.19 2.89
C LYS A 97 -0.06 -18.42 3.35
N ASN A 98 -1.02 -18.43 2.43
CA ASN A 98 -2.39 -18.79 2.78
C ASN A 98 -2.47 -20.30 3.05
N LEU A 99 -2.61 -20.68 4.32
CA LEU A 99 -2.62 -22.08 4.75
C LEU A 99 -3.95 -22.80 4.46
N SER A 100 -5.01 -22.06 4.12
CA SER A 100 -6.31 -22.64 3.74
C SER A 100 -6.33 -23.11 2.29
N VAL A 101 -5.39 -22.67 1.46
CA VAL A 101 -5.31 -23.04 0.04
C VAL A 101 -4.05 -23.85 -0.21
N TYR A 102 -4.18 -24.99 -0.89
CA TYR A 102 -3.05 -25.83 -1.26
C TYR A 102 -2.98 -26.01 -2.78
N ARG A 103 -1.88 -25.53 -3.40
CA ARG A 103 -1.68 -25.71 -4.85
C ARG A 103 -1.05 -27.07 -5.10
N ARG A 104 -1.89 -28.04 -5.50
CA ARG A 104 -1.46 -29.43 -5.83
C ARG A 104 -0.35 -29.46 -6.88
N THR A 105 -0.44 -28.64 -7.93
CA THR A 105 0.54 -28.60 -9.03
C THR A 105 1.96 -28.20 -8.59
N LYS A 106 2.08 -27.39 -7.53
CA LYS A 106 3.36 -26.92 -7.00
C LYS A 106 3.67 -27.50 -5.62
N ASN A 107 2.84 -28.44 -5.15
CA ASN A 107 2.90 -29.07 -3.83
C ASN A 107 3.12 -28.08 -2.68
N LYS A 108 2.53 -26.88 -2.75
CA LYS A 108 2.80 -25.79 -1.80
C LYS A 108 1.62 -24.85 -1.58
N HIS A 109 1.58 -24.23 -0.42
CA HIS A 109 0.68 -23.11 -0.13
C HIS A 109 1.08 -21.88 -0.97
N PRO A 110 0.11 -21.16 -1.56
CA PRO A 110 0.37 -19.93 -2.30
C PRO A 110 0.75 -18.79 -1.35
N VAL A 111 1.58 -17.86 -1.86
CA VAL A 111 1.88 -16.60 -1.19
C VAL A 111 0.80 -15.58 -1.55
N PHE A 112 0.29 -14.89 -0.55
CA PHE A 112 -0.73 -13.85 -0.63
C PHE A 112 -0.14 -12.52 -0.15
N CYS A 113 -0.67 -11.42 -0.68
CA CYS A 113 -0.33 -10.07 -0.22
C CYS A 113 -1.18 -9.72 1.00
N GLY A 114 -0.51 -9.29 2.06
CA GLY A 114 -1.13 -8.64 3.20
C GLY A 114 -1.18 -7.13 3.01
N HIS A 115 -1.10 -6.41 4.13
CA HIS A 115 -1.02 -4.95 4.14
C HIS A 115 0.16 -4.39 3.33
N MET A 116 -0.05 -3.18 2.81
CA MET A 116 0.86 -2.48 1.92
C MET A 116 1.25 -1.13 2.53
N PHE A 117 2.47 -0.71 2.24
CA PHE A 117 3.01 0.57 2.66
C PHE A 117 3.45 1.35 1.43
N LEU A 118 2.80 2.47 1.16
CA LEU A 118 3.22 3.41 0.13
C LEU A 118 4.04 4.51 0.78
N HIS A 119 5.19 4.83 0.20
CA HIS A 119 6.11 5.82 0.75
C HIS A 119 7.00 6.42 -0.34
N GLY A 120 7.56 7.61 -0.10
CA GLY A 120 8.36 8.31 -1.11
C GLY A 120 9.83 7.91 -1.17
N GLU A 121 10.40 7.32 -0.11
CA GLU A 121 11.83 7.04 -0.01
C GLU A 121 12.07 5.55 0.24
N SER A 122 12.88 4.88 -0.57
CA SER A 122 13.19 3.45 -0.36
C SER A 122 13.77 3.11 1.03
N ASN A 123 14.31 4.11 1.74
CA ASN A 123 14.90 4.00 3.08
C ASN A 123 13.95 4.40 4.23
N VAL A 124 12.64 4.60 4.00
CA VAL A 124 11.71 4.90 5.10
C VAL A 124 11.72 3.75 6.12
N THR A 125 11.86 4.13 7.40
CA THR A 125 11.99 3.19 8.52
C THR A 125 10.70 2.36 8.68
N PHE A 126 10.84 1.06 8.42
CA PHE A 126 9.81 0.01 8.63
C PHE A 126 9.14 0.04 10.00
N LEU A 127 9.74 0.69 11.01
CA LEU A 127 9.18 0.77 12.36
C LEU A 127 7.74 1.31 12.39
N ARG A 128 7.40 2.30 11.55
CA ARG A 128 6.02 2.85 11.52
C ARG A 128 4.98 1.91 10.96
N PHE A 129 5.42 0.92 10.20
CA PHE A 129 4.55 -0.09 9.65
C PHE A 129 3.98 -1.04 10.73
N PHE A 130 4.63 -1.11 11.90
CA PHE A 130 4.23 -1.98 13.02
C PHE A 130 3.56 -1.25 14.20
N ILE A 131 3.34 0.08 14.13
CA ILE A 131 2.90 0.91 15.27
C ILE A 131 1.40 1.28 15.20
N THR A 132 0.68 0.90 14.15
CA THR A 132 -0.78 1.06 14.04
C THR A 132 -1.49 -0.27 14.18
#